data_AF-A0A2A5M8B3-F1
#
_entry.id   AF-A0A2A5M8B3-F1
#
_cell.length_a   1.000
_cell.length_b   1.000
_cell.length_c   1.000
_cell.angle_alpha   90.00
_cell.angle_beta   90.00
_cell.angle_gamma   90.00
#
_symmetry.space_group_name_H-M   'P 1'
#
loop_
_entity.id
_entity.type
_entity.pdbx_description
1 polymer ?
#
loop_
_entity_poly.entity_id
_entity_poly.type
_entity_poly.pdbx_seq_one_letter_code
_entity_poly.pdbx_strand_id
1 'polypeptide(L)'
;EKDQYALALRGSIITKDNFTITSSKQIYRAEIDLRSINKDKFDLFLKLFQIYSGISNDQIADIKKRMQNQKKRSYNFVLLQNLDSKQASYLKDLAKKL
;
A
#
# COMPACT_ATOMS: atom_id res chain seq x y z
N GLU A 1 -5.27 -13.53 -16.11
CA GLU A 1 -5.04 -12.36 -15.24
C GLU A 1 -6.38 -11.80 -14.83
N LYS A 2 -6.59 -11.51 -13.54
CA LYS A 2 -7.89 -10.98 -13.07
C LYS A 2 -7.99 -9.52 -13.47
N ASP A 3 -9.04 -9.19 -14.22
CA ASP A 3 -9.49 -7.83 -14.54
C ASP A 3 -9.79 -7.06 -13.24
N GLN A 4 -8.75 -6.51 -12.63
CA GLN A 4 -8.86 -5.55 -11.57
C GLN A 4 -9.26 -4.23 -12.22
N TYR A 5 -10.57 -4.00 -12.36
CA TYR A 5 -11.25 -2.79 -12.84
C TYR A 5 -10.31 -1.80 -13.54
N ALA A 6 -10.35 -1.75 -14.88
CA ALA A 6 -9.66 -0.73 -15.66
C ALA A 6 -10.26 0.65 -15.34
N LEU A 7 -9.90 1.22 -14.18
CA LEU A 7 -10.25 2.56 -13.78
C LEU A 7 -9.62 3.49 -14.82
N ALA A 8 -10.45 4.30 -15.47
CA ALA A 8 -9.98 5.24 -16.47
C ALA A 8 -8.97 6.21 -15.82
N LEU A 9 -7.81 6.37 -16.46
CA LEU A 9 -6.85 7.38 -16.06
C LEU A 9 -7.44 8.76 -16.38
N ARG A 10 -7.59 9.63 -15.37
CA ARG A 10 -8.08 11.00 -15.59
C ARG A 10 -7.09 11.75 -16.47
N GLY A 11 -7.59 12.36 -17.56
CA GLY A 11 -6.80 13.18 -18.47
C GLY A 11 -6.19 14.41 -17.81
N SER A 12 -5.11 14.92 -18.40
CA SER A 12 -4.43 16.13 -17.93
C SER A 12 -5.28 17.38 -18.19
N ILE A 13 -5.21 18.37 -17.30
CA ILE A 13 -5.77 19.72 -17.57
C ILE A 13 -4.64 20.59 -18.11
N ILE A 14 -4.89 21.18 -19.28
CA ILE A 14 -3.94 21.98 -20.05
C ILE A 14 -4.49 23.40 -20.18
N THR A 15 -3.65 24.41 -19.99
CA THR A 15 -4.03 25.83 -20.21
C THR A 15 -4.14 26.15 -21.70
N LYS A 16 -4.74 27.31 -22.01
CA LYS A 16 -4.76 27.84 -23.38
C LYS A 16 -3.34 28.01 -23.96
N ASP A 17 -2.37 28.34 -23.10
CA ASP A 17 -0.96 28.52 -23.49
C ASP A 17 -0.15 27.20 -23.45
N ASN A 18 -0.84 26.06 -23.44
CA ASN A 18 -0.26 24.71 -23.55
C ASN A 18 0.59 24.23 -22.35
N PHE A 19 0.36 24.79 -21.15
CA PHE A 19 0.97 24.31 -19.90
C PHE A 19 0.09 23.27 -19.19
N THR A 20 0.68 22.19 -18.70
CA THR A 20 -0.04 21.16 -17.92
C THR A 20 -0.15 21.58 -16.45
N ILE A 21 -1.37 21.79 -15.95
CA ILE A 21 -1.62 22.16 -14.55
C ILE A 21 -1.73 20.93 -13.64
N THR A 22 -2.35 19.87 -14.14
CA THR A 22 -2.57 18.64 -13.38
C THR A 22 -2.50 17.44 -14.29
N SER A 23 -1.91 16.36 -13.77
CA SER A 23 -1.84 15.06 -14.42
C SER A 23 -2.16 13.96 -13.41
N SER A 24 -2.56 12.81 -13.93
CA SER A 24 -2.77 11.62 -13.10
C SER A 24 -1.51 10.78 -13.07
N LYS A 25 -1.14 10.29 -11.89
CA LYS A 25 0.00 9.39 -11.70
C LYS A 25 -0.48 8.09 -11.08
N GLN A 26 0.06 6.97 -11.58
CA GLN A 26 -0.14 5.68 -10.95
C GLN A 26 0.57 5.65 -9.59
N ILE A 27 -0.18 5.32 -8.54
CA ILE A 27 0.35 5.11 -7.20
C ILE A 27 0.06 3.67 -6.78
N TYR A 28 0.95 3.12 -5.96
CA TYR A 28 0.79 1.79 -5.40
C TYR A 28 0.49 1.89 -3.91
N ARG A 29 -0.30 0.95 -3.39
CA ARG A 29 -0.54 0.80 -1.96
C ARG A 29 -0.40 -0.66 -1.55
N ALA A 30 0.08 -0.88 -0.34
CA ALA A 30 0.13 -2.20 0.28
C ALA A 30 -1.06 -2.34 1.23
N GLU A 31 -1.88 -3.34 0.99
CA GLU A 31 -3.04 -3.66 1.80
C GLU A 31 -3.04 -5.13 2.19
N ILE A 32 -3.62 -5.44 3.34
CA ILE A 32 -3.71 -6.79 3.87
C ILE A 32 -5.11 -7.08 4.40
N ASP A 33 -5.62 -8.28 4.13
CA ASP A 33 -6.78 -8.80 4.83
C ASP A 33 -6.33 -9.34 6.19
N LEU A 34 -6.78 -8.70 7.26
CA LEU A 34 -6.43 -9.04 8.63
C LEU A 34 -6.81 -10.47 9.04
N ARG A 35 -7.78 -11.08 8.35
CA ARG A 35 -8.16 -12.49 8.58
C ARG A 35 -7.08 -13.46 8.10
N SER A 36 -6.21 -13.01 7.19
CA SER A 36 -5.13 -13.82 6.64
C SER A 36 -3.89 -13.83 7.53
N ILE A 37 -3.86 -13.02 8.61
CA ILE A 37 -2.71 -12.95 9.50
C ILE A 37 -2.94 -13.83 10.72
N ASN A 38 -1.99 -14.72 10.99
CA ASN A 38 -1.91 -15.38 12.29
C ASN A 38 -1.48 -14.36 13.36
N LYS A 39 -2.33 -14.17 14.37
CA LYS A 39 -2.14 -13.21 15.46
C LYS A 39 -0.82 -13.42 16.21
N ASP A 40 -0.41 -14.67 16.40
CA ASP A 40 0.82 -15.01 17.14
C ASP A 40 2.09 -14.70 16.33
N LYS A 41 1.96 -14.60 14.99
CA LYS A 41 3.06 -14.30 14.07
C LYS A 41 3.03 -12.86 13.56
N PHE A 42 2.19 -12.01 14.14
CA PHE A 42 1.98 -10.64 13.66
C PHE A 42 3.23 -9.76 13.74
N ASP A 43 4.00 -9.86 14.83
CA ASP A 43 5.25 -9.10 14.98
C ASP A 43 6.32 -9.55 13.97
N LEU A 44 6.39 -10.85 13.67
CA LEU A 44 7.29 -11.37 12.62
C LEU A 44 6.88 -10.83 11.25
N PHE A 45 5.57 -10.84 10.94
CA PHE A 45 5.05 -10.26 9.72
C PHE A 45 5.45 -8.78 9.58
N LEU A 46 5.25 -7.97 10.63
CA LEU A 46 5.62 -6.55 10.60
C LEU A 46 7.12 -6.35 10.40
N LYS A 47 7.96 -7.19 11.01
CA LYS A 47 9.42 -7.11 10.84
C LYS A 47 9.86 -7.45 9.43
N LEU A 48 9.30 -8.50 8.83
CA LEU A 48 9.56 -8.86 7.43
C LEU A 48 9.04 -7.76 6.49
N PHE A 49 7.83 -7.26 6.74
CA PHE A 49 7.26 -6.15 5.99
C PHE A 49 8.17 -4.92 6.05
N GLN A 50 8.71 -4.57 7.23
CA GLN A 50 9.65 -3.47 7.41
C GLN A 50 10.90 -3.63 6.54
N ILE A 51 11.53 -4.80 6.57
CA ILE A 51 12.78 -5.08 5.82
C ILE A 51 12.55 -4.93 4.32
N TYR A 52 11.44 -5.48 3.81
CA TYR A 52 11.16 -5.49 2.37
C TYR A 52 10.59 -4.17 1.84
N SER A 53 9.91 -3.38 2.68
CA SER A 53 9.40 -2.06 2.31
C SER A 53 10.42 -0.94 2.53
N GLY A 54 11.45 -1.16 3.35
CA GLY A 54 12.47 -0.17 3.68
C GLY A 54 11.95 0.99 4.52
N ILE A 55 10.88 0.76 5.30
CA ILE A 55 10.25 1.82 6.11
C ILE A 55 10.91 1.99 7.48
N SER A 56 10.85 3.21 8.01
CA SER A 56 11.40 3.53 9.33
C SER A 56 10.59 2.91 10.47
N ASN A 57 11.20 2.83 11.65
CA ASN A 57 10.53 2.37 12.87
C ASN A 57 9.29 3.21 13.20
N ASP A 58 9.32 4.52 12.90
CA ASP A 58 8.18 5.42 13.14
C ASP A 58 6.97 5.03 12.30
N GLN A 59 7.18 4.62 11.05
CA GLN A 59 6.11 4.15 10.16
C GLN A 59 5.51 2.84 10.66
N ILE A 60 6.33 1.94 11.21
CA ILE A 60 5.85 0.70 11.86
C ILE A 60 5.04 1.01 13.12
N ALA A 61 5.50 1.96 13.93
CA ALA A 61 4.77 2.39 15.12
C ALA A 61 3.41 3.01 14.76
N ASP A 62 3.34 3.81 13.68
CA ASP A 62 2.08 4.33 13.15
C ASP A 62 1.14 3.21 12.69
N ILE A 63 1.65 2.21 11.95
CA ILE A 63 0.86 1.05 11.54
C ILE A 63 0.25 0.34 12.76
N LYS A 64 1.06 0.07 13.79
CA LYS A 64 0.58 -0.56 15.03
C LYS A 64 -0.52 0.29 15.71
N LYS A 65 -0.32 1.60 15.79
CA LYS A 65 -1.30 2.55 16.35
C LYS A 65 -2.61 2.57 15.53
N ARG A 66 -2.53 2.59 14.21
CA ARG A 66 -3.71 2.56 13.32
C ARG A 66 -4.47 1.25 13.43
N MET A 67 -3.78 0.12 13.59
CA MET A 67 -4.41 -1.19 13.81
C MET A 67 -5.12 -1.27 15.16
N GLN A 68 -4.55 -0.71 16.23
CA GLN A 68 -5.21 -0.66 17.54
C GLN A 68 -6.51 0.17 17.50
N ASN A 69 -6.51 1.28 16.76
CA ASN A 69 -7.67 2.17 16.62
C ASN A 69 -8.67 1.71 15.55
N GLN A 70 -8.45 0.57 14.92
CA GLN A 70 -9.27 0.11 13.82
C GLN A 70 -10.66 -0.35 14.30
N LYS A 71 -11.70 0.15 13.63
CA LYS A 71 -13.07 -0.31 13.84
C LYS A 71 -13.20 -1.76 13.34
N LYS A 72 -13.75 -2.65 14.17
CA LYS A 72 -13.94 -4.09 13.91
C LYS A 72 -14.74 -4.46 12.64
N ARG A 73 -15.22 -3.48 11.87
CA ARG A 73 -16.07 -3.68 10.68
C ARG A 73 -15.30 -3.84 9.38
N SER A 74 -14.03 -3.42 9.29
CA SER A 74 -13.23 -3.56 8.07
C SER A 74 -12.10 -4.56 8.27
N TYR A 75 -12.07 -5.61 7.44
CA TYR A 75 -10.98 -6.60 7.42
C TYR A 75 -9.83 -6.19 6.50
N ASN A 76 -10.08 -5.34 5.50
CA ASN A 76 -9.02 -4.78 4.67
C ASN A 76 -8.34 -3.62 5.41
N PHE A 77 -7.02 -3.73 5.60
CA PHE A 77 -6.19 -2.74 6.26
C PHE A 77 -5.08 -2.25 5.33
N VAL A 78 -4.97 -0.94 5.17
CA VAL A 78 -3.92 -0.32 4.35
C VAL A 78 -2.67 -0.13 5.22
N LEU A 79 -1.59 -0.83 4.88
CA LEU A 79 -0.30 -0.72 5.58
C LEU A 79 0.44 0.54 5.15
N LEU A 80 0.64 0.71 3.85
CA LEU A 80 1.36 1.85 3.25
C LEU A 80 0.63 2.37 2.02
N GLN A 81 0.75 3.67 1.79
CA GLN A 81 0.24 4.37 0.62
C GLN A 81 1.42 5.03 -0.12
N ASN A 82 1.17 5.43 -1.37
CA ASN A 82 2.13 6.18 -2.20
C ASN A 82 3.47 5.46 -2.40
N LEU A 83 3.43 4.13 -2.54
CA LEU A 83 4.61 3.33 -2.83
C LEU A 83 5.08 3.60 -4.26
N ASP A 84 6.40 3.66 -4.42
CA ASP A 84 7.01 3.67 -5.75
C ASP A 84 6.96 2.26 -6.37
N SER A 85 7.05 2.21 -7.70
CA SER A 85 7.08 0.99 -8.52
C SER A 85 8.09 -0.05 -8.01
N LYS A 86 9.29 0.38 -7.61
CA LYS A 86 10.33 -0.50 -7.06
C LYS A 86 9.91 -1.15 -5.74
N GLN A 87 9.38 -0.36 -4.80
CA GLN A 87 8.90 -0.86 -3.50
C GLN A 87 7.72 -1.81 -3.69
N ALA A 88 6.79 -1.46 -4.59
CA ALA A 88 5.65 -2.31 -4.92
C ALA A 88 6.09 -3.66 -5.49
N SER A 89 7.13 -3.69 -6.34
CA SER A 89 7.70 -4.93 -6.87
C SER A 89 8.27 -5.83 -5.76
N TYR A 90 9.06 -5.26 -4.83
CA TYR A 90 9.61 -6.04 -3.72
C TYR A 90 8.55 -6.59 -2.78
N LEU A 91 7.49 -5.83 -2.52
CA LEU A 91 6.37 -6.30 -1.73
C LEU A 91 5.56 -7.39 -2.45
N LYS A 92 5.44 -7.31 -3.78
CA LYS A 92 4.82 -8.36 -4.59
C LYS A 92 5.63 -9.65 -4.56
N ASP A 93 6.96 -9.56 -4.54
CA ASP A 93 7.82 -10.73 -4.40
C ASP A 93 7.79 -11.31 -2.98
N LEU A 94 7.72 -10.47 -1.94
CA LEU A 94 7.50 -10.91 -0.56
C LEU A 94 6.21 -11.74 -0.45
N ALA A 95 5.12 -11.25 -1.03
CA ALA A 95 3.81 -11.93 -0.99
C ALA A 95 3.80 -13.30 -1.69
N LYS A 96 4.76 -13.59 -2.58
CA LYS A 96 4.90 -14.92 -3.19
C LYS A 96 5.72 -15.89 -2.34
N LYS A 97 6.55 -15.36 -1.44
CA LYS A 97 7.49 -16.14 -0.60
C LYS A 97 6.91 -16.48 0.78
N LEU A 98 5.84 -15.79 1.19
CA LEU A 98 5.11 -15.99 2.45
C LEU A 98 3.80 -16.71 2.19
#